data_AF-A0A7X9BCS6-F1
#
_entry.id   AF-A0A7X9BCS6-F1
#
_cell.length_a   1.000
_cell.length_b   1.000
_cell.length_c   1.000
_cell.angle_alpha   90.00
_cell.angle_beta   90.00
_cell.angle_gamma   90.00
#
_symmetry.space_group_name_H-M   'P 1'
#
loop_
_entity.id
_entity.type
_entity.pdbx_description
1 polymer ?
#
loop_
_entity_poly.entity_id
_entity_poly.type
_entity_poly.pdbx_seq_one_letter_code
_entity_poly.pdbx_strand_id
1 'polypeptide(L)'
;MNNNIWYLPLACMIMGKSYESDDLEELMLLDTKEAQDVHFAIMIGLIRYINEEISFEEFDSLYKNGLNTLTLEEQDRVDKLIRKLVKQILQNNDNNKERKR
;
A
#
# COMPACT_ATOMS: atom_id res chain seq x y z
N MET A 1 -15.73 -17.21 11.33
CA MET A 1 -14.91 -16.00 11.59
C MET A 1 -13.60 -16.18 10.84
N ASN A 2 -13.44 -15.53 9.70
CA ASN A 2 -12.26 -15.68 8.85
C ASN A 2 -11.06 -14.99 9.52
N ASN A 3 -10.11 -15.79 9.96
CA ASN A 3 -8.82 -15.38 10.51
C ASN A 3 -7.96 -14.83 9.37
N ASN A 4 -7.70 -13.52 9.36
CA ASN A 4 -6.83 -12.91 8.37
C ASN A 4 -6.46 -11.45 8.78
N ILE A 5 -6.00 -11.24 10.02
CA ILE A 5 -5.60 -9.92 10.58
C ILE A 5 -4.07 -9.80 10.73
N TRP A 6 -3.29 -10.71 10.13
CA TRP A 6 -1.84 -10.80 10.36
C TRP A 6 -1.01 -9.79 9.55
N TYR A 7 -1.61 -9.06 8.61
CA TYR A 7 -0.92 -8.14 7.69
C TYR A 7 -0.92 -6.69 8.18
N LEU A 8 -1.84 -6.35 9.09
CA LEU A 8 -1.95 -5.05 9.71
C LEU A 8 -0.69 -4.65 10.51
N PRO A 9 -0.05 -5.55 11.28
CA PRO A 9 1.21 -5.25 11.98
C PRO A 9 2.38 -4.96 11.04
N LEU A 10 2.39 -5.54 9.83
CA LEU A 10 3.48 -5.36 8.86
C LEU A 10 3.37 -3.99 8.18
N ALA A 11 2.17 -3.57 7.78
CA ALA A 11 1.92 -2.21 7.28
C ALA A 11 2.24 -1.14 8.35
N CYS A 12 1.89 -1.39 9.63
CA CYS A 12 2.28 -0.53 10.76
C CYS A 12 3.81 -0.45 10.94
N MET A 13 4.53 -1.56 10.82
CA MET A 13 6.00 -1.59 10.90
C MET A 13 6.66 -0.77 9.79
N ILE A 14 6.12 -0.83 8.57
CA ILE A 14 6.65 -0.13 7.40
C ILE A 14 6.44 1.39 7.51
N MET A 15 5.33 1.83 8.10
CA MET A 15 4.96 3.25 8.17
C MET A 15 5.54 4.02 9.37
N GLY A 16 6.11 3.32 10.36
CA GLY A 16 6.70 3.95 11.55
C GLY A 16 5.71 4.76 12.38
N LYS A 17 4.40 4.52 12.22
CA LYS A 17 3.29 5.21 12.89
C LYS A 17 2.17 4.22 13.24
N SER A 18 1.41 4.55 14.28
CA SER A 18 0.10 3.95 14.54
C SER A 18 -0.90 4.42 13.48
N TYR A 19 -1.66 3.52 12.87
CA TYR A 19 -2.78 3.87 12.02
C TYR A 19 -3.86 4.62 12.81
N GLU A 20 -4.48 5.63 12.20
CA GLU A 20 -5.74 6.19 12.67
C GLU A 20 -6.86 5.17 12.37
N SER A 21 -7.95 5.15 13.16
CA SER A 21 -9.03 4.14 13.01
C SER A 21 -9.60 4.06 11.60
N ASP A 22 -9.60 5.20 10.90
CA ASP A 22 -10.28 5.39 9.62
C ASP A 22 -9.52 4.70 8.46
N ASP A 23 -8.20 4.59 8.55
CA ASP A 23 -7.39 3.87 7.57
C ASP A 23 -7.54 2.35 7.68
N LEU A 24 -7.83 1.88 8.91
CA LEU A 24 -8.09 0.49 9.26
C LEU A 24 -9.45 0.06 8.70
N GLU A 25 -10.45 0.92 8.79
CA GLU A 25 -11.75 0.74 8.15
C GLU A 25 -11.64 0.73 6.62
N GLU A 26 -10.85 1.62 6.02
CA GLU A 26 -10.64 1.64 4.56
C GLU A 26 -9.96 0.36 4.03
N LEU A 27 -9.04 -0.24 4.79
CA LEU A 27 -8.45 -1.54 4.47
C LEU A 27 -9.46 -2.69 4.61
N MET A 28 -10.41 -2.57 5.55
CA MET A 28 -11.51 -3.53 5.71
C MET A 28 -12.55 -3.45 4.58
N LEU A 29 -12.56 -2.38 3.76
CA LEU A 29 -13.38 -2.25 2.55
C LEU A 29 -12.84 -3.06 1.35
N LEU A 30 -11.68 -3.70 1.46
CA LEU A 30 -11.25 -4.69 0.47
C LEU A 30 -12.01 -5.99 0.74
N ASP A 31 -13.19 -6.10 0.13
CA ASP A 31 -14.19 -7.13 0.43
C ASP A 31 -13.77 -8.55 0.03
N THR A 32 -12.76 -8.68 -0.83
CA THR A 32 -12.23 -9.97 -1.28
C THR A 32 -10.81 -10.20 -0.79
N LYS A 33 -10.50 -11.48 -0.54
CA LYS A 33 -9.14 -11.92 -0.24
C LYS A 33 -8.18 -11.56 -1.38
N GLU A 34 -8.65 -11.61 -2.62
CA GLU A 34 -7.84 -11.28 -3.80
C GLU A 34 -7.42 -9.81 -3.83
N ALA A 35 -8.36 -8.88 -3.57
CA ALA A 35 -8.03 -7.45 -3.50
C ALA A 35 -7.05 -7.14 -2.37
N GLN A 36 -7.17 -7.82 -1.22
CA GLN A 36 -6.24 -7.70 -0.10
C GLN A 36 -4.84 -8.21 -0.47
N ASP A 37 -4.76 -9.40 -1.08
CA ASP A 37 -3.50 -10.02 -1.50
C ASP A 37 -2.78 -9.17 -2.57
N VAL A 38 -3.53 -8.61 -3.53
CA VAL A 38 -3.01 -7.68 -4.54
C VAL A 38 -2.51 -6.38 -3.92
N HIS A 39 -3.31 -5.73 -3.07
CA HIS A 39 -2.88 -4.52 -2.37
C HIS A 39 -1.58 -4.77 -1.60
N PHE A 40 -1.48 -5.89 -0.91
CA PHE A 40 -0.29 -6.27 -0.15
C PHE A 40 0.93 -6.50 -1.04
N ALA A 41 0.78 -7.24 -2.14
CA ALA A 41 1.86 -7.47 -3.10
C ALA A 41 2.39 -6.15 -3.68
N ILE A 42 1.48 -5.22 -4.02
CA ILE A 42 1.85 -3.89 -4.51
C ILE A 42 2.58 -3.07 -3.44
N MET A 43 2.15 -3.15 -2.18
CA MET A 43 2.84 -2.47 -1.08
C MET A 43 4.26 -2.99 -0.86
N ILE A 44 4.48 -4.30 -0.90
CA ILE A 44 5.82 -4.88 -0.88
C ILE A 44 6.62 -4.38 -2.09
N GLY A 45 6.04 -4.41 -3.29
CA GLY A 45 6.68 -3.91 -4.51
C GLY A 45 7.13 -2.46 -4.37
N LEU A 46 6.29 -1.59 -3.80
CA LEU A 46 6.60 -0.18 -3.60
C LEU A 46 7.80 0.01 -2.65
N ILE A 47 7.88 -0.76 -1.57
CA ILE A 47 9.00 -0.71 -0.63
C ILE A 47 10.29 -1.17 -1.30
N ARG A 48 10.23 -2.28 -2.05
CA ARG A 48 11.39 -2.80 -2.78
C ARG A 48 11.87 -1.79 -3.82
N TYR A 49 10.96 -1.08 -4.48
CA TYR A 49 11.31 0.01 -5.39
C TYR A 49 11.98 1.19 -4.66
N ILE A 50 11.43 1.63 -3.52
CA ILE A 50 12.02 2.70 -2.70
C ILE A 50 13.41 2.33 -2.19
N ASN A 51 13.63 1.05 -1.86
CA ASN A 51 14.91 0.50 -1.43
C ASN A 51 15.87 0.20 -2.59
N GLU A 52 15.52 0.53 -3.83
CA GLU A 52 16.32 0.29 -5.03
C GLU A 52 16.59 -1.21 -5.29
N GLU A 53 15.76 -2.11 -4.74
CA GLU A 53 15.85 -3.56 -4.93
C GLU A 53 15.23 -4.03 -6.26
N ILE A 54 14.31 -3.24 -6.81
CA ILE A 54 13.67 -3.48 -8.12
C ILE A 54 13.60 -2.18 -8.91
N SER A 55 13.57 -2.28 -10.24
CA SER A 55 13.41 -1.13 -11.12
C SER A 55 11.98 -0.58 -11.10
N PHE A 56 11.80 0.64 -11.62
CA PHE A 56 10.47 1.20 -11.79
C PHE A 56 9.61 0.35 -12.75
N GLU A 57 10.20 -0.18 -13.82
CA GLU A 57 9.50 -1.04 -14.77
C GLU A 57 9.03 -2.36 -14.12
N GLU A 58 9.85 -2.94 -13.24
CA GLU A 58 9.46 -4.13 -12.47
C GLU A 58 8.30 -3.82 -11.52
N PHE A 59 8.34 -2.67 -10.83
CA PHE A 59 7.24 -2.22 -9.99
C PHE A 59 5.97 -1.92 -10.79
N ASP A 60 6.06 -1.18 -11.91
CA ASP A 60 4.93 -0.84 -12.78
C ASP A 60 4.29 -2.09 -13.38
N SER A 61 5.09 -3.09 -13.73
CA SER A 61 4.59 -4.40 -14.17
C SER A 61 3.82 -5.10 -13.05
N LEU A 62 4.38 -5.15 -11.83
CA LEU A 62 3.71 -5.73 -10.66
C LEU A 62 2.39 -5.01 -10.35
N TYR A 63 2.40 -3.68 -10.42
CA TYR A 63 1.23 -2.83 -10.21
C TYR A 63 0.10 -3.15 -11.20
N LYS A 64 0.41 -3.09 -12.50
CA LYS A 64 -0.58 -3.35 -13.57
C LYS A 64 -1.08 -4.78 -13.55
N ASN A 65 -0.18 -5.76 -13.37
CA ASN A 65 -0.55 -7.17 -13.34
C ASN A 65 -1.43 -7.47 -12.13
N GLY A 66 -1.11 -6.91 -10.96
CA GLY A 66 -1.92 -7.06 -9.75
C GLY A 66 -3.31 -6.47 -9.92
N LEU A 67 -3.43 -5.24 -10.42
CA LEU A 67 -4.74 -4.62 -10.64
C LEU A 67 -5.57 -5.38 -11.68
N ASN A 68 -4.96 -5.89 -12.74
CA ASN A 68 -5.68 -6.59 -13.80
C ASN A 68 -6.35 -7.90 -13.35
N THR A 69 -6.01 -8.46 -12.18
CA THR A 69 -6.72 -9.63 -11.64
C THR A 69 -8.02 -9.26 -10.92
N LEU A 70 -8.22 -7.98 -10.62
CA LEU A 70 -9.35 -7.49 -9.83
C LEU A 70 -10.50 -6.99 -10.70
N THR A 71 -11.70 -6.94 -10.13
CA THR A 71 -12.83 -6.23 -10.75
C THR A 71 -12.56 -4.72 -10.82
N LEU A 72 -13.24 -4.02 -11.73
CA LEU A 72 -13.06 -2.56 -11.88
C LEU A 72 -13.28 -1.78 -10.57
N GLU A 73 -14.23 -2.21 -9.74
CA GLU A 73 -14.50 -1.58 -8.44
C GLU A 73 -13.35 -1.81 -7.45
N GLU A 74 -12.83 -3.03 -7.38
CA GLU A 74 -11.68 -3.36 -6.54
C GLU A 74 -10.41 -2.68 -7.01
N GLN A 75 -10.19 -2.58 -8.34
CA GLN A 75 -9.07 -1.85 -8.92
C GLN A 75 -9.06 -0.40 -8.44
N ASP A 76 -10.21 0.29 -8.49
CA ASP A 76 -10.32 1.68 -8.06
C ASP A 76 -10.05 1.84 -6.56
N ARG A 77 -10.59 0.93 -5.73
CA ARG A 77 -10.33 0.93 -4.28
C ARG A 77 -8.85 0.71 -3.97
N VAL A 78 -8.21 -0.29 -4.59
CA VAL A 78 -6.79 -0.62 -4.38
C VAL A 78 -5.89 0.53 -4.88
N ASP A 79 -6.13 1.06 -6.08
CA ASP A 79 -5.39 2.21 -6.63
C ASP A 79 -5.50 3.44 -5.72
N LYS A 80 -6.70 3.74 -5.20
CA LYS A 80 -6.91 4.85 -4.26
C LYS A 80 -6.11 4.69 -2.96
N LEU A 81 -6.11 3.49 -2.37
CA LEU A 81 -5.34 3.18 -1.16
C LEU A 81 -3.84 3.37 -1.39
N ILE A 82 -3.31 2.82 -2.47
CA ILE A 82 -1.88 2.94 -2.81
C ILE A 82 -1.50 4.41 -3.04
N ARG A 83 -2.33 5.18 -3.75
CA ARG A 83 -2.09 6.63 -3.95
C ARG A 83 -2.08 7.40 -2.64
N LYS A 84 -2.97 7.09 -1.70
CA LYS A 84 -3.01 7.73 -0.37
C LYS A 84 -1.70 7.50 0.36
N LEU A 85 -1.20 6.26 0.35
CA LEU A 85 0.07 5.86 0.96
C LEU A 85 1.27 6.55 0.30
N VAL A 86 1.35 6.56 -1.04
CA VAL A 86 2.42 7.26 -1.76
C VAL A 86 2.44 8.76 -1.41
N LYS A 87 1.28 9.42 -1.35
CA LYS A 87 1.18 10.83 -0.93
C LYS A 87 1.71 11.05 0.48
N GLN A 88 1.36 10.17 1.43
CA GLN A 88 1.84 10.26 2.81
C GLN A 88 3.36 10.09 2.88
N ILE A 89 3.94 9.15 2.13
CA ILE A 89 5.39 8.94 2.06
C ILE A 89 6.09 10.21 1.53
N LEU A 90 5.57 10.79 0.44
CA LEU A 90 6.13 12.02 -0.14
C LEU A 90 6.04 13.20 0.83
N GLN A 91 4.88 13.43 1.45
CA GLN A 91 4.69 14.49 2.45
C GLN A 91 5.62 14.33 3.65
N ASN A 92 5.79 13.11 4.16
CA ASN A 92 6.72 12.84 5.26
C ASN A 92 8.18 13.12 4.87
N ASN A 93 8.56 12.79 3.63
CA ASN A 93 9.90 13.10 3.11
C ASN A 93 10.15 14.61 2.99
N ASP A 94 9.16 15.37 2.53
CA ASP A 94 9.25 16.83 2.44
C ASP A 94 9.38 17.47 3.83
N ASN A 95 8.52 17.05 4.79
CA ASN A 95 8.58 17.50 6.19
C ASN A 95 9.92 17.16 6.88
N ASN A 96 10.48 15.98 6.59
CA ASN A 96 11.77 15.56 7.16
C ASN A 96 12.96 16.32 6.56
N LYS A 97 12.89 16.70 5.27
CA LYS A 97 13.92 17.57 4.64
C LYS A 97 13.91 18.97 5.24
N GLU A 98 12.73 19.50 5.57
CA GLU A 98 12.60 20.83 6.18
C GLU A 98 13.11 20.85 7.62
N ARG A 99 12.83 19.82 8.44
CA ARG A 99 13.34 19.71 9.82
C ARG A 99 14.86 19.52 9.95
N LYS A 100 15.54 19.10 8.88
CA LYS A 100 17.01 18.96 8.85
C LYS A 100 17.72 20.23 8.37
N ARG A 101 16.97 21.22 7.86
CA ARG A 101 17.47 22.57 7.58
C ARG A 101 17.33 23.44 8.82
#